data_AF-A0A6B9ZBV2-F1
#
_entry.id   AF-A0A6B9ZBV2-F1
#
_cell.length_a   1.000
_cell.length_b   1.000
_cell.length_c   1.000
_cell.angle_alpha   90.00
_cell.angle_beta   90.00
_cell.angle_gamma   90.00
#
_symmetry.space_group_name_H-M   'P 1'
#
loop_
_entity.id
_entity.type
_entity.pdbx_description
1 polymer ?
#
loop_
_entity_poly.entity_id
_entity_poly.type
_entity_poly.pdbx_seq_one_letter_code
_entity_poly.pdbx_strand_id
1 'polypeptide(L)'
;MPKMYLEILKENLLSRWKQAFIEFHLLEEFKNNITSEKYVPGVRYNLDDYGTPAFLQPEEKVFPVGRVRELGDFHFYGFTADGLPSYTSYAHSVNKQYWGGYYTYGKEWVEYIEYNLNTRIPSSIKRIQFDAHGRKIAYQSLIVNSRGSDASYEDMTNEEKIHTIIDNEHAMFCNLEHYEIVDGRIVRADCLSIVPGAGESKYENIYTYDESGELTEIRHVYETGLSQLAYVKPDTGLDVHVLIDTVAELMAAAIVDTLVEDGVEAPLALLELNYHCVDVYIPSLSPRSVAFTKKISDQHPDEDIFDLIFLATELDHPFLDINREQFERPFTQLMTIIRREEKWEMGTLMLRKVAHILTTTRLSGRIPVGEEFAAYAVDWSMEMEDFEDVLRECGATATAIASWKERGWL
;
A
#
# COMPACT_ATOMS: atom_id res chain seq x y z
N MET A 1 -9.33 1.10 -30.76
CA MET A 1 -10.53 1.69 -30.14
C MET A 1 -10.54 1.71 -28.60
N PRO A 2 -9.81 0.85 -27.85
CA PRO A 2 -9.78 0.90 -26.37
C PRO A 2 -9.25 2.21 -25.77
N LYS A 3 -8.19 2.79 -26.36
CA LYS A 3 -7.52 4.00 -25.84
C LYS A 3 -8.43 5.22 -25.69
N MET A 4 -9.45 5.37 -26.54
CA MET A 4 -10.38 6.51 -26.46
C MET A 4 -11.39 6.34 -25.32
N TYR A 5 -11.68 5.09 -24.92
CA TYR A 5 -12.69 4.81 -23.91
C TYR A 5 -12.19 5.12 -22.49
N LEU A 6 -10.94 4.78 -22.16
CA LEU A 6 -10.36 5.08 -20.84
C LEU A 6 -10.23 6.60 -20.58
N GLU A 7 -9.92 7.39 -21.60
CA GLU A 7 -9.91 8.85 -21.48
C GLU A 7 -11.32 9.40 -21.21
N ILE A 8 -12.33 8.88 -21.91
CA ILE A 8 -13.74 9.23 -21.65
C ILE A 8 -14.14 8.83 -20.22
N LEU A 9 -13.72 7.65 -19.73
CA LEU A 9 -13.97 7.26 -18.34
C LEU A 9 -13.30 8.21 -17.34
N LYS A 10 -12.06 8.63 -17.61
CA LYS A 10 -11.33 9.59 -16.76
C LYS A 10 -12.05 10.92 -16.68
N GLU A 11 -12.45 11.50 -17.81
CA GLU A 11 -13.18 12.77 -17.87
C GLU A 11 -14.55 12.67 -17.17
N ASN A 12 -15.25 11.56 -17.34
CA ASN A 12 -16.51 11.29 -16.65
C ASN A 12 -16.34 11.17 -15.14
N LEU A 13 -15.31 10.45 -14.67
CA LEU A 13 -15.02 10.31 -13.25
C LEU A 13 -14.66 11.65 -12.63
N LEU A 14 -13.80 12.43 -13.28
CA LEU A 14 -13.43 13.77 -12.82
C LEU A 14 -14.65 14.71 -12.76
N SER A 15 -15.52 14.66 -13.77
CA SER A 15 -16.77 15.44 -13.77
C SER A 15 -17.69 15.02 -12.62
N ARG A 16 -17.83 13.71 -12.37
CA ARG A 16 -18.60 13.18 -11.24
C ARG A 16 -18.02 13.61 -9.89
N TRP A 17 -16.69 13.65 -9.77
CA TRP A 17 -15.99 14.13 -8.58
C TRP A 17 -16.21 15.61 -8.31
N LYS A 18 -16.11 16.46 -9.33
CA LYS A 18 -16.46 17.89 -9.20
C LYS A 18 -17.90 18.08 -8.72
N GLN A 19 -18.82 17.31 -9.28
CA GLN A 19 -20.23 17.33 -8.89
C GLN A 19 -20.45 16.93 -7.41
N ALA A 20 -19.63 16.01 -6.87
CA ALA A 20 -19.77 15.57 -5.48
C ALA A 20 -19.54 16.69 -4.45
N PHE A 21 -18.85 17.80 -4.79
CA PHE A 21 -18.66 18.95 -3.89
C PHE A 21 -19.96 19.63 -3.45
N ILE A 22 -21.03 19.52 -4.25
CA ILE A 22 -22.35 20.09 -3.90
C ILE A 22 -23.29 19.06 -3.24
N GLU A 23 -22.83 17.82 -3.09
CA GLU A 23 -23.62 16.68 -2.59
C GLU A 23 -23.25 16.28 -1.15
N PHE A 24 -22.39 17.06 -0.48
CA PHE A 24 -22.00 16.79 0.93
C PHE A 24 -23.21 16.62 1.87
N HIS A 25 -24.31 17.34 1.59
CA HIS A 25 -25.54 17.26 2.37
C HIS A 25 -26.21 15.87 2.34
N LEU A 26 -25.95 15.05 1.32
CA LEU A 26 -26.51 13.71 1.19
C LEU A 26 -26.00 12.75 2.28
N LEU A 27 -24.83 13.00 2.88
CA LEU A 27 -24.32 12.16 3.98
C LEU A 27 -25.35 12.00 5.10
N GLU A 28 -26.01 13.09 5.47
CA GLU A 28 -27.02 13.08 6.54
C GLU A 28 -28.28 12.34 6.10
N GLU A 29 -28.67 12.44 4.83
CA GLU A 29 -29.80 11.68 4.28
C GLU A 29 -29.54 10.16 4.35
N PHE A 30 -28.38 9.70 3.88
CA PHE A 30 -28.02 8.28 3.90
C PHE A 30 -27.83 7.73 5.31
N LYS A 31 -27.36 8.58 6.23
CA LYS A 31 -27.26 8.24 7.66
C LYS A 31 -28.64 8.07 8.31
N ASN A 32 -29.62 8.89 7.94
CA ASN A 32 -30.98 8.78 8.48
C ASN A 32 -31.74 7.54 7.97
N ASN A 33 -31.27 6.90 6.90
CA ASN A 33 -31.83 5.66 6.35
C ASN A 33 -31.25 4.37 6.96
N ILE A 34 -30.34 4.49 7.93
CA ILE A 34 -29.74 3.34 8.62
C ILE A 34 -30.80 2.62 9.46
N THR A 35 -30.88 1.30 9.29
CA THR A 35 -31.77 0.40 10.03
C THR A 35 -31.02 -0.51 11.01
N SER A 36 -29.74 -0.76 10.76
CA SER A 36 -28.86 -1.51 11.66
C SER A 36 -27.41 -1.04 11.49
N GLU A 37 -26.60 -1.27 12.51
CA GLU A 37 -25.24 -0.74 12.59
C GLU A 37 -24.25 -1.85 12.96
N LYS A 38 -23.02 -1.74 12.46
CA LYS A 38 -21.91 -2.61 12.84
C LYS A 38 -20.62 -1.81 12.95
N TYR A 39 -19.77 -2.20 13.89
CA TYR A 39 -18.39 -1.72 14.00
C TYR A 39 -17.42 -2.85 13.66
N VAL A 40 -16.46 -2.54 12.80
CA VAL A 40 -15.47 -3.51 12.29
C VAL A 40 -14.07 -2.88 12.26
N PRO A 41 -13.03 -3.65 12.58
CA PRO A 41 -11.66 -3.19 12.42
C PRO A 41 -11.36 -3.06 10.93
N GLY A 42 -10.90 -1.89 10.51
CA GLY A 42 -10.50 -1.62 9.13
C GLY A 42 -11.64 -1.52 8.10
N VAL A 43 -11.26 -1.29 6.84
CA VAL A 43 -12.19 -1.25 5.70
C VAL A 43 -12.60 -2.68 5.33
N ARG A 44 -13.90 -2.98 5.33
CA ARG A 44 -14.43 -4.33 5.06
C ARG A 44 -15.40 -4.40 3.87
N TYR A 45 -15.77 -3.25 3.33
CA TYR A 45 -16.61 -3.18 2.15
C TYR A 45 -15.93 -2.33 1.07
N ASN A 46 -15.18 -3.02 0.21
CA ASN A 46 -14.50 -2.43 -0.94
C ASN A 46 -15.30 -2.72 -2.22
N LEU A 47 -15.56 -1.68 -3.02
CA LEU A 47 -16.29 -1.85 -4.29
C LEU A 47 -15.46 -2.60 -5.35
N ASP A 48 -14.14 -2.63 -5.22
CA ASP A 48 -13.24 -3.33 -6.13
C ASP A 48 -13.61 -4.84 -6.17
N ASP A 49 -13.99 -5.37 -5.00
CA ASP A 49 -14.40 -6.77 -4.74
C ASP A 49 -15.93 -6.94 -4.62
N TYR A 50 -16.70 -6.00 -5.17
CA TYR A 50 -18.16 -6.04 -5.08
C TYR A 50 -18.74 -7.35 -5.65
N GLY A 51 -19.56 -8.02 -4.85
CA GLY A 51 -20.08 -9.37 -5.12
C GLY A 51 -19.47 -10.46 -4.22
N THR A 52 -18.33 -10.17 -3.59
CA THR A 52 -17.68 -11.00 -2.56
C THR A 52 -17.34 -10.17 -1.31
N PRO A 53 -18.31 -9.53 -0.65
CA PRO A 53 -17.99 -8.67 0.49
C PRO A 53 -17.42 -9.52 1.62
N ALA A 54 -16.18 -9.23 2.04
CA ALA A 54 -15.57 -9.83 3.24
C ALA A 54 -16.50 -9.69 4.46
N PHE A 55 -17.23 -8.57 4.51
CA PHE A 55 -18.28 -8.27 5.48
C PHE A 55 -19.40 -9.33 5.63
N LEU A 56 -19.61 -10.22 4.64
CA LEU A 56 -20.60 -11.30 4.70
C LEU A 56 -20.07 -12.60 5.33
N GLN A 57 -18.80 -12.65 5.74
CA GLN A 57 -18.21 -13.84 6.34
C GLN A 57 -18.58 -13.95 7.84
N PRO A 58 -19.14 -15.08 8.31
CA PRO A 58 -19.70 -15.22 9.67
C PRO A 58 -18.71 -15.08 10.83
N GLU A 59 -17.41 -15.18 10.56
CA GLU A 59 -16.38 -15.41 11.59
C GLU A 59 -15.66 -14.14 12.05
N GLU A 60 -15.97 -12.98 11.46
CA GLU A 60 -15.31 -11.72 11.82
C GLU A 60 -15.82 -11.14 13.15
N LYS A 61 -14.92 -10.47 13.89
CA LYS A 61 -15.25 -9.72 15.11
C LYS A 61 -16.10 -8.50 14.77
N VAL A 62 -17.40 -8.73 14.69
CA VAL A 62 -18.42 -7.71 14.54
C VAL A 62 -18.89 -7.28 15.92
N PHE A 63 -18.75 -6.00 16.24
CA PHE A 63 -19.33 -5.44 17.46
C PHE A 63 -20.71 -4.85 17.13
N PRO A 64 -21.80 -5.38 17.73
CA PRO A 64 -23.15 -4.86 17.50
C PRO A 64 -23.38 -3.49 18.18
N VAL A 65 -22.55 -3.13 19.17
CA VAL A 65 -22.59 -1.83 19.86
C VAL A 65 -21.17 -1.46 20.29
N GLY A 66 -20.59 -0.41 19.70
CA GLY A 66 -19.28 0.08 20.11
C GLY A 66 -19.30 0.61 21.53
N ARG A 67 -18.45 0.07 22.43
CA ARG A 67 -18.17 0.71 23.72
C ARG A 67 -17.11 1.78 23.49
N VAL A 68 -17.41 3.00 23.95
CA VAL A 68 -16.72 4.30 23.68
C VAL A 68 -15.18 4.30 23.79
N ARG A 69 -14.55 3.31 24.41
CA ARG A 69 -13.09 3.24 24.60
C ARG A 69 -12.30 2.54 23.49
N GLU A 70 -12.96 1.91 22.52
CA GLU A 70 -12.28 1.13 21.45
C GLU A 70 -12.48 1.73 20.05
N LEU A 71 -13.20 2.86 19.90
CA LEU A 71 -13.67 3.39 18.60
C LEU A 71 -12.60 4.11 17.74
N GLY A 72 -11.36 4.23 18.21
CA GLY A 72 -10.31 4.96 17.50
C GLY A 72 -9.84 4.29 16.21
N ASP A 73 -9.96 2.97 16.12
CA ASP A 73 -9.39 2.15 15.03
C ASP A 73 -10.46 1.34 14.27
N PHE A 74 -11.73 1.65 14.50
CA PHE A 74 -12.87 0.90 13.94
C PHE A 74 -13.65 1.75 12.95
N HIS A 75 -14.03 1.11 11.85
CA HIS A 75 -14.98 1.66 10.89
C HIS A 75 -16.41 1.38 11.39
N PHE A 76 -17.23 2.41 11.35
CA PHE A 76 -18.68 2.32 11.51
C PHE A 76 -19.30 2.03 10.15
N TYR A 77 -20.20 1.06 10.09
CA TYR A 77 -21.06 0.83 8.93
C TYR A 77 -22.53 0.82 9.35
N GLY A 78 -23.35 1.62 8.66
CA GLY A 78 -24.80 1.61 8.76
C GLY A 78 -25.44 0.95 7.55
N PHE A 79 -26.47 0.14 7.77
CA PHE A 79 -27.12 -0.71 6.77
C PHE A 79 -28.59 -0.36 6.55
N THR A 80 -29.05 -0.42 5.31
CA THR A 80 -30.48 -0.36 4.96
C THR A 80 -31.21 -1.68 5.25
N ALA A 81 -32.54 -1.67 5.12
CA ALA A 81 -33.40 -2.82 5.41
C ALA A 81 -33.13 -4.05 4.51
N ASP A 82 -32.54 -3.84 3.34
CA ASP A 82 -32.09 -4.89 2.41
C ASP A 82 -30.72 -5.49 2.79
N GLY A 83 -30.09 -4.99 3.86
CA GLY A 83 -28.81 -5.48 4.38
C GLY A 83 -27.59 -4.91 3.67
N LEU A 84 -27.74 -3.95 2.76
CA LEU A 84 -26.61 -3.30 2.08
C LEU A 84 -26.06 -2.13 2.92
N PRO A 85 -24.73 -1.88 2.89
CA PRO A 85 -24.16 -0.69 3.50
C PRO A 85 -24.75 0.59 2.88
N SER A 86 -25.27 1.48 3.70
CA SER A 86 -25.79 2.81 3.32
C SER A 86 -24.77 3.91 3.57
N TYR A 87 -24.08 3.82 4.71
CA TYR A 87 -23.18 4.84 5.23
C TYR A 87 -22.00 4.18 5.94
N THR A 88 -20.84 4.82 5.86
CA THR A 88 -19.66 4.46 6.65
C THR A 88 -19.00 5.71 7.22
N SER A 89 -18.34 5.56 8.36
CA SER A 89 -17.48 6.60 8.90
C SER A 89 -16.35 6.02 9.71
N TYR A 90 -15.22 6.71 9.72
CA TYR A 90 -14.11 6.41 10.61
C TYR A 90 -13.42 7.70 11.04
N ALA A 91 -12.73 7.63 12.18
CA ALA A 91 -11.98 8.74 12.74
C ALA A 91 -10.54 8.30 12.91
N HIS A 92 -9.60 9.16 12.57
CA HIS A 92 -8.22 8.96 12.96
C HIS A 92 -7.97 9.71 14.27
N SER A 93 -7.87 8.95 15.36
CA SER A 93 -7.92 9.47 16.72
C SER A 93 -6.77 10.43 17.06
N VAL A 94 -5.61 10.24 16.41
CA VAL A 94 -4.37 11.01 16.64
C VAL A 94 -4.46 12.44 16.07
N ASN A 95 -4.88 12.59 14.81
CA ASN A 95 -4.95 13.90 14.14
C ASN A 95 -6.35 14.51 14.13
N LYS A 96 -7.33 13.84 14.78
CA LYS A 96 -8.73 14.27 14.88
C LYS A 96 -9.36 14.56 13.51
N GLN A 97 -8.97 13.80 12.49
CA GLN A 97 -9.59 13.82 11.18
C GLN A 97 -10.72 12.79 11.13
N TYR A 98 -11.81 13.15 10.46
CA TYR A 98 -13.00 12.33 10.36
C TYR A 98 -13.41 12.22 8.89
N TRP A 99 -13.79 11.01 8.50
CA TRP A 99 -14.32 10.74 7.18
C TRP A 99 -15.68 10.10 7.30
N GLY A 100 -16.55 10.45 6.37
CA GLY A 100 -17.88 9.86 6.23
C GLY A 100 -18.19 9.66 4.76
N GLY A 101 -18.78 8.53 4.43
CA GLY A 101 -19.15 8.20 3.07
C GLY A 101 -20.51 7.51 2.99
N TYR A 102 -21.08 7.50 1.80
CA TYR A 102 -22.33 6.84 1.51
C TYR A 102 -22.23 6.00 0.24
N TYR A 103 -23.13 5.01 0.14
CA TYR A 103 -23.22 4.10 -1.00
C TYR A 103 -24.54 4.29 -1.74
N THR A 104 -24.49 4.22 -3.07
CA THR A 104 -25.67 4.21 -3.92
C THR A 104 -25.68 2.96 -4.80
N TYR A 105 -26.86 2.34 -4.94
CA TYR A 105 -27.04 1.08 -5.66
C TYR A 105 -28.06 1.27 -6.80
N GLY A 106 -27.56 1.57 -7.98
CA GLY A 106 -28.31 1.62 -9.23
C GLY A 106 -28.16 0.35 -10.06
N LYS A 107 -29.00 0.22 -11.09
CA LYS A 107 -28.92 -0.92 -12.04
C LYS A 107 -27.67 -0.87 -12.91
N GLU A 108 -27.27 0.33 -13.32
CA GLU A 108 -26.09 0.55 -14.16
C GLU A 108 -24.86 0.90 -13.32
N TRP A 109 -25.04 1.57 -12.18
CA TRP A 109 -23.95 2.09 -11.37
C TRP A 109 -24.12 1.70 -9.91
N VAL A 110 -23.08 1.15 -9.32
CA VAL A 110 -22.91 1.11 -7.87
C VAL A 110 -21.78 2.07 -7.54
N GLU A 111 -22.01 2.98 -6.60
CA GLU A 111 -21.09 4.07 -6.29
C GLU A 111 -20.90 4.24 -4.78
N TYR A 112 -19.69 4.58 -4.39
CA TYR A 112 -19.30 5.01 -3.06
C TYR A 112 -18.67 6.39 -3.15
N ILE A 113 -19.11 7.31 -2.31
CA ILE A 113 -18.49 8.63 -2.17
C ILE A 113 -18.14 8.85 -0.70
N GLU A 114 -16.91 9.22 -0.46
CA GLU A 114 -16.37 9.59 0.84
C GLU A 114 -16.03 11.07 0.86
N TYR A 115 -16.20 11.69 2.02
CA TYR A 115 -15.78 13.06 2.28
C TYR A 115 -14.91 13.12 3.53
N ASN A 116 -13.91 13.99 3.50
CA ASN A 116 -13.35 14.52 4.75
C ASN A 116 -14.40 15.46 5.38
N LEU A 117 -14.77 15.21 6.63
CA LEU A 117 -15.85 15.96 7.28
C LEU A 117 -15.44 17.36 7.72
N ASN A 118 -14.14 17.63 7.85
CA ASN A 118 -13.61 18.94 8.24
C ASN A 118 -13.55 19.86 7.01
N THR A 119 -12.91 19.41 5.93
CA THR A 119 -12.69 20.21 4.71
C THR A 119 -13.84 20.11 3.71
N ARG A 120 -14.73 19.12 3.87
CA ARG A 120 -15.85 18.78 2.97
C ARG A 120 -15.43 18.40 1.54
N ILE A 121 -14.15 18.09 1.35
CA ILE A 121 -13.65 17.58 0.07
C ILE A 121 -14.17 16.15 -0.12
N PRO A 122 -14.73 15.80 -1.31
CA PRO A 122 -14.95 14.41 -1.70
C PRO A 122 -13.59 13.70 -1.77
N SER A 123 -13.23 12.99 -0.70
CA SER A 123 -11.92 12.37 -0.52
C SER A 123 -11.74 11.14 -1.38
N SER A 124 -12.83 10.42 -1.68
CA SER A 124 -12.82 9.24 -2.55
C SER A 124 -14.13 9.11 -3.30
N ILE A 125 -14.04 8.71 -4.58
CA ILE A 125 -15.17 8.20 -5.34
C ILE A 125 -14.76 6.87 -5.95
N LYS A 126 -15.56 5.83 -5.70
CA LYS A 126 -15.41 4.51 -6.32
C LYS A 126 -16.71 4.15 -7.02
N ARG A 127 -16.64 3.60 -8.24
CA ARG A 127 -17.82 3.22 -9.03
C ARG A 127 -17.61 1.95 -9.81
N ILE A 128 -18.69 1.21 -9.98
CA ILE A 128 -18.76 0.01 -10.82
C ILE A 128 -19.86 0.21 -11.83
N GLN A 129 -19.53 -0.05 -13.10
CA GLN A 129 -20.52 -0.05 -14.17
C GLN A 129 -20.98 -1.46 -14.49
N PHE A 130 -22.28 -1.61 -14.68
CA PHE A 130 -22.93 -2.82 -15.15
C PHE A 130 -23.56 -2.61 -16.51
N ASP A 131 -23.52 -3.63 -17.36
CA ASP A 131 -24.28 -3.63 -18.61
C ASP A 131 -25.77 -3.99 -18.39
N ALA A 132 -26.55 -3.97 -19.47
CA ALA A 132 -27.98 -4.31 -19.44
C ALA A 132 -28.28 -5.75 -18.98
N HIS A 133 -27.27 -6.63 -18.92
CA HIS A 133 -27.36 -8.00 -18.43
C HIS A 133 -26.87 -8.15 -16.99
N GLY A 134 -26.50 -7.05 -16.32
CA GLY A 134 -26.00 -7.05 -14.94
C GLY A 134 -24.55 -7.53 -14.81
N ARG A 135 -23.76 -7.50 -15.89
CA ARG A 135 -22.34 -7.88 -15.85
C ARG A 135 -21.47 -6.66 -15.55
N LYS A 136 -20.49 -6.80 -14.65
CA LYS A 136 -19.50 -5.76 -14.32
C LYS A 136 -18.62 -5.49 -15.56
N ILE A 137 -18.72 -4.30 -16.14
CA ILE A 137 -17.97 -3.92 -17.36
C ILE A 137 -16.90 -2.86 -17.12
N ALA A 138 -16.96 -2.13 -16.01
CA ALA A 138 -15.92 -1.18 -15.64
C ALA A 138 -15.81 -0.97 -14.13
N TYR A 139 -14.63 -0.57 -13.69
CA TYR A 139 -14.35 -0.06 -12.35
C TYR A 139 -13.63 1.29 -12.45
N GLN A 140 -13.95 2.20 -11.53
CA GLN A 140 -13.42 3.56 -11.51
C GLN A 140 -13.17 3.99 -10.08
N SER A 141 -12.01 4.60 -9.83
CA SER A 141 -11.62 5.10 -8.53
C SER A 141 -10.85 6.40 -8.66
N LEU A 142 -11.21 7.38 -7.84
CA LEU A 142 -10.44 8.59 -7.63
C LEU A 142 -10.30 8.80 -6.13
N ILE A 143 -9.08 9.01 -5.65
CA ILE A 143 -8.78 9.27 -4.25
C ILE A 143 -7.89 10.50 -4.17
N VAL A 144 -8.29 11.49 -3.37
CA VAL A 144 -7.45 12.67 -3.09
C VAL A 144 -6.33 12.24 -2.13
N ASN A 145 -5.10 12.65 -2.42
CA ASN A 145 -3.96 12.38 -1.55
C ASN A 145 -4.21 12.97 -0.14
N SER A 146 -3.74 12.29 0.90
CA SER A 146 -4.10 12.57 2.30
C SER A 146 -5.62 12.59 2.57
N ARG A 147 -6.43 12.03 1.66
CA ARG A 147 -7.90 12.04 1.70
C ARG A 147 -8.50 13.42 1.96
N GLY A 148 -7.87 14.47 1.42
CA GLY A 148 -8.34 15.85 1.56
C GLY A 148 -8.27 16.43 2.97
N SER A 149 -7.39 15.92 3.84
CA SER A 149 -7.27 16.35 5.25
C SER A 149 -6.36 17.55 5.50
N ASP A 150 -5.78 18.16 4.46
CA ASP A 150 -4.91 19.33 4.63
C ASP A 150 -5.71 20.53 5.12
N ALA A 151 -5.25 21.14 6.23
CA ALA A 151 -5.86 22.31 6.84
C ALA A 151 -5.87 23.54 5.92
N SER A 152 -4.97 23.58 4.92
CA SER A 152 -4.94 24.66 3.91
C SER A 152 -6.27 24.79 3.15
N TYR A 153 -7.08 23.72 3.10
CA TYR A 153 -8.36 23.72 2.41
C TYR A 153 -9.53 24.32 3.22
N GLU A 154 -9.41 24.50 4.54
CA GLU A 154 -10.58 24.82 5.39
C GLU A 154 -11.27 26.12 4.98
N ASP A 155 -10.49 27.14 4.61
CA ASP A 155 -10.98 28.47 4.24
C ASP A 155 -11.25 28.64 2.74
N MET A 156 -10.95 27.62 1.92
CA MET A 156 -11.13 27.68 0.47
C MET A 156 -12.58 27.41 0.06
N THR A 157 -13.03 28.10 -0.98
CA THR A 157 -14.26 27.76 -1.70
C THR A 157 -14.13 26.41 -2.40
N ASN A 158 -15.25 25.81 -2.79
CA ASN A 158 -15.23 24.54 -3.54
C ASN A 158 -14.50 24.67 -4.89
N GLU A 159 -14.62 25.81 -5.57
CA GLU A 159 -13.93 26.05 -6.84
C GLU A 159 -12.41 26.14 -6.67
N GLU A 160 -11.95 26.84 -5.63
CA GLU A 160 -10.52 26.90 -5.27
C GLU A 160 -9.98 25.52 -4.91
N LYS A 161 -10.70 24.75 -4.08
CA LYS A 161 -10.32 23.36 -3.73
C LYS A 161 -10.16 22.50 -4.98
N ILE A 162 -11.13 22.56 -5.89
CA ILE A 162 -11.10 21.80 -7.16
C ILE A 162 -9.87 22.18 -7.98
N HIS A 163 -9.58 23.47 -8.15
CA HIS A 163 -8.42 23.91 -8.90
C HIS A 163 -7.10 23.50 -8.24
N THR A 164 -6.95 23.72 -6.94
CA THR A 164 -5.74 23.34 -6.20
C THR A 164 -5.45 21.84 -6.29
N ILE A 165 -6.48 21.00 -6.27
CA ILE A 165 -6.31 19.54 -6.36
C ILE A 165 -6.01 19.11 -7.80
N ILE A 166 -6.73 19.64 -8.80
CA ILE A 166 -6.54 19.22 -10.20
C ILE A 166 -5.19 19.67 -10.76
N ASP A 167 -4.76 20.88 -10.41
CA ASP A 167 -3.53 21.47 -10.96
C ASP A 167 -2.27 20.95 -10.25
N ASN A 168 -2.42 20.14 -9.19
CA ASN A 168 -1.32 19.55 -8.43
C ASN A 168 -1.11 18.08 -8.84
N GLU A 169 0.04 17.79 -9.45
CA GLU A 169 0.42 16.45 -9.91
C GLU A 169 0.60 15.41 -8.78
N HIS A 170 0.61 15.85 -7.52
CA HIS A 170 0.73 14.99 -6.33
C HIS A 170 -0.59 14.81 -5.57
N ALA A 171 -1.69 15.38 -6.04
CA ALA A 171 -2.91 15.49 -5.23
C ALA A 171 -3.93 14.35 -5.45
N MET A 172 -3.79 13.51 -6.47
CA MET A 172 -4.80 12.49 -6.77
C MET A 172 -4.21 11.15 -7.21
N PHE A 173 -4.84 10.08 -6.72
CA PHE A 173 -4.78 8.74 -7.28
C PHE A 173 -6.00 8.51 -8.17
N CYS A 174 -5.80 7.90 -9.33
CA CYS A 174 -6.88 7.46 -10.21
C CYS A 174 -6.63 6.02 -10.64
N ASN A 175 -7.65 5.18 -10.64
CA ASN A 175 -7.59 3.85 -11.25
C ASN A 175 -8.86 3.59 -12.05
N LEU A 176 -8.71 3.23 -13.32
CA LEU A 176 -9.79 2.92 -14.24
C LEU A 176 -9.53 1.56 -14.84
N GLU A 177 -10.56 0.74 -14.90
CA GLU A 177 -10.52 -0.58 -15.52
C GLU A 177 -11.76 -0.74 -16.42
N HIS A 178 -11.54 -1.25 -17.62
CA HIS A 178 -12.62 -1.67 -18.52
C HIS A 178 -12.44 -3.15 -18.88
N TYR A 179 -13.45 -3.96 -18.61
CA TYR A 179 -13.34 -5.41 -18.63
C TYR A 179 -13.74 -6.01 -19.98
N GLU A 180 -12.92 -6.93 -20.45
CA GLU A 180 -13.27 -7.88 -21.50
C GLU A 180 -13.80 -9.16 -20.85
N ILE A 181 -15.00 -9.55 -21.28
CA ILE A 181 -15.71 -10.71 -20.72
C ILE A 181 -15.85 -11.80 -21.78
N VAL A 182 -15.38 -13.01 -21.47
CA VAL A 182 -15.57 -14.22 -22.28
C VAL A 182 -16.23 -15.28 -21.40
N ASP A 183 -17.29 -15.90 -21.92
CA ASP A 183 -18.06 -16.94 -21.23
C ASP A 183 -18.48 -16.57 -19.79
N GLY A 184 -18.83 -15.29 -19.59
CA GLY A 184 -19.29 -14.76 -18.30
C GLY A 184 -18.18 -14.44 -17.30
N ARG A 185 -16.90 -14.53 -17.69
CA ARG A 185 -15.74 -14.22 -16.83
C ARG A 185 -14.93 -13.06 -17.41
N ILE A 186 -14.36 -12.25 -16.53
CA ILE A 186 -13.41 -11.22 -16.93
C ILE A 186 -12.12 -11.92 -17.31
N VAL A 187 -11.67 -11.82 -18.56
CA VAL A 187 -10.39 -12.43 -18.98
C VAL A 187 -9.28 -11.41 -19.09
N ARG A 188 -9.64 -10.15 -19.32
CA ARG A 188 -8.72 -9.03 -19.44
C ARG A 188 -9.37 -7.73 -18.96
N ALA A 189 -8.57 -6.78 -18.50
CA ALA A 189 -8.99 -5.38 -18.36
C ALA A 189 -7.99 -4.45 -19.04
N ASP A 190 -8.50 -3.45 -19.76
CA ASP A 190 -7.72 -2.28 -20.16
C ASP A 190 -7.68 -1.31 -18.97
N CYS A 191 -6.49 -0.85 -18.57
CA CYS A 191 -6.31 -0.05 -17.36
C CYS A 191 -5.62 1.30 -17.62
N LEU A 192 -6.03 2.31 -16.86
CA LEU A 192 -5.36 3.60 -16.73
C LEU A 192 -5.23 3.92 -15.25
N SER A 193 -4.02 4.22 -14.81
CA SER A 193 -3.78 4.73 -13.45
C SER A 193 -3.07 6.06 -13.46
N ILE A 194 -3.35 6.88 -12.44
CA ILE A 194 -2.58 8.08 -12.12
C ILE A 194 -2.10 7.90 -10.69
N VAL A 195 -0.78 8.01 -10.50
CA VAL A 195 -0.15 7.95 -9.18
C VAL A 195 0.57 9.29 -8.93
N PRO A 196 0.36 9.93 -7.76
CA PRO A 196 1.06 11.16 -7.37
C PRO A 196 2.56 11.12 -7.68
N GLY A 197 3.05 12.12 -8.41
CA GLY A 197 4.47 12.26 -8.78
C GLY A 197 4.98 11.30 -9.88
N ALA A 198 4.32 10.18 -10.13
CA ALA A 198 4.66 9.27 -11.25
C ALA A 198 3.86 9.56 -12.53
N GLY A 199 2.69 10.20 -12.38
CA GLY A 199 1.82 10.59 -13.49
C GLY A 199 0.94 9.46 -14.01
N GLU A 200 0.50 9.59 -15.26
CA GLU A 200 -0.40 8.65 -15.91
C GLU A 200 0.36 7.44 -16.47
N SER A 201 -0.15 6.24 -16.21
CA SER A 201 0.34 5.00 -16.80
C SER A 201 -0.80 4.12 -17.31
N LYS A 202 -0.52 3.37 -18.38
CA LYS A 202 -1.46 2.45 -19.03
C LYS A 202 -0.90 1.03 -18.98
N TYR A 203 -1.77 0.08 -18.72
CA TYR A 203 -1.44 -1.33 -18.60
C TYR A 203 -2.66 -2.21 -18.87
N GLU A 204 -2.45 -3.51 -18.99
CA GLU A 204 -3.50 -4.52 -19.09
C GLU A 204 -3.46 -5.43 -17.86
N ASN A 205 -4.63 -5.83 -17.38
CA ASN A 205 -4.77 -6.90 -16.39
C ASN A 205 -5.20 -8.18 -17.08
N ILE A 206 -4.47 -9.27 -16.86
CA ILE A 206 -4.81 -10.60 -17.37
C ILE A 206 -5.28 -11.48 -16.22
N TYR A 207 -6.49 -12.02 -16.35
CA TYR A 207 -7.17 -12.77 -15.29
C TYR A 207 -7.09 -14.27 -15.58
N THR A 208 -6.64 -15.04 -14.60
CA THR A 208 -6.54 -16.49 -14.69
C THR A 208 -7.46 -17.14 -13.65
N TYR A 209 -8.10 -18.25 -14.04
CA TYR A 209 -9.02 -19.01 -13.20
C TYR A 209 -8.60 -20.47 -13.13
N ASP A 210 -8.94 -21.14 -12.04
CA ASP A 210 -8.81 -22.59 -11.93
C ASP A 210 -9.93 -23.34 -12.67
N GLU A 211 -9.86 -24.67 -12.66
CA GLU A 211 -10.84 -25.56 -13.28
C GLU A 211 -12.25 -25.42 -12.68
N SER A 212 -12.36 -25.00 -11.41
CA SER A 212 -13.64 -24.75 -10.75
C SER A 212 -14.25 -23.39 -11.14
N GLY A 213 -13.45 -22.52 -11.76
CA GLY A 213 -13.84 -21.19 -12.18
C GLY A 213 -13.58 -20.11 -11.16
N GLU A 214 -12.80 -20.38 -10.13
CA GLU A 214 -12.40 -19.38 -9.14
C GLU A 214 -11.16 -18.62 -9.63
N LEU A 215 -11.11 -17.31 -9.39
CA LEU A 215 -10.00 -16.45 -9.77
C LEU A 215 -8.74 -16.89 -9.03
N THR A 216 -7.67 -17.19 -9.75
CA THR A 216 -6.38 -17.59 -9.16
C THR A 216 -5.36 -16.48 -9.22
N GLU A 217 -5.28 -15.73 -10.32
CA GLU A 217 -4.23 -14.73 -10.55
C GLU A 217 -4.72 -13.54 -11.36
N ILE A 218 -4.17 -12.37 -11.07
CA ILE A 218 -4.22 -11.20 -11.95
C ILE A 218 -2.78 -10.75 -12.21
N ARG A 219 -2.39 -10.70 -13.49
CA ARG A 219 -1.09 -10.19 -13.94
C ARG A 219 -1.26 -8.84 -14.61
N HIS A 220 -0.58 -7.82 -14.09
CA HIS A 220 -0.45 -6.51 -14.73
C HIS A 220 0.64 -6.59 -15.80
N VAL A 221 0.37 -6.06 -16.99
CA VAL A 221 1.30 -6.00 -18.11
C VAL A 221 1.36 -4.55 -18.61
N TYR A 222 2.49 -3.89 -18.40
CA TYR A 222 2.70 -2.51 -18.80
C TYR A 222 3.00 -2.41 -20.30
N GLU A 223 2.80 -1.22 -20.89
CA GLU A 223 3.13 -0.97 -22.31
C GLU A 223 4.62 -1.21 -22.63
N THR A 224 5.50 -1.17 -21.62
CA THR A 224 6.94 -1.48 -21.75
C THR A 224 7.24 -2.97 -21.91
N GLY A 225 6.25 -3.85 -21.69
CA GLY A 225 6.41 -5.30 -21.63
C GLY A 225 6.81 -5.82 -20.25
N LEU A 226 7.11 -4.93 -19.29
CA LEU A 226 7.26 -5.32 -17.89
C LEU A 226 5.92 -5.88 -17.38
N SER A 227 5.98 -6.94 -16.58
CA SER A 227 4.79 -7.52 -15.98
C SER A 227 5.01 -7.81 -14.51
N GLN A 228 3.92 -7.77 -13.75
CA GLN A 228 3.94 -8.14 -12.34
C GLN A 228 2.64 -8.80 -11.88
N LEU A 229 2.71 -9.68 -10.89
CA LEU A 229 1.53 -10.24 -10.23
C LEU A 229 0.89 -9.20 -9.30
N ALA A 230 -0.36 -8.84 -9.59
CA ALA A 230 -1.14 -7.93 -8.76
C ALA A 230 -2.08 -8.65 -7.78
N TYR A 231 -2.47 -9.87 -8.13
CA TYR A 231 -3.24 -10.74 -7.25
C TYR A 231 -2.80 -12.18 -7.44
N VAL A 232 -2.70 -12.90 -6.33
CA VAL A 232 -2.60 -14.36 -6.29
C VAL A 232 -3.51 -14.85 -5.18
N LYS A 233 -4.40 -15.78 -5.50
CA LYS A 233 -5.28 -16.42 -4.54
C LYS A 233 -4.44 -17.08 -3.45
N PRO A 234 -4.69 -16.77 -2.16
CA PRO A 234 -4.05 -17.47 -1.06
C PRO A 234 -4.44 -18.95 -1.05
N ASP A 235 -3.48 -19.84 -0.80
CA ASP A 235 -3.76 -21.26 -0.69
C ASP A 235 -4.64 -21.55 0.54
N THR A 236 -5.54 -22.53 0.42
CA THR A 236 -6.43 -22.90 1.51
C THR A 236 -5.64 -23.53 2.65
N GLY A 237 -5.77 -23.00 3.87
CA GLY A 237 -5.06 -23.49 5.05
C GLY A 237 -3.58 -23.05 5.13
N LEU A 238 -3.18 -22.05 4.33
CA LEU A 238 -1.86 -21.45 4.38
C LEU A 238 -1.56 -20.87 5.77
N ASP A 239 -0.44 -21.27 6.37
CA ASP A 239 0.08 -20.62 7.56
C ASP A 239 0.81 -19.33 7.14
N VAL A 240 0.26 -18.19 7.54
CA VAL A 240 0.82 -16.87 7.20
C VAL A 240 2.25 -16.70 7.73
N HIS A 241 2.60 -17.33 8.86
CA HIS A 241 3.96 -17.24 9.40
C HIS A 241 4.95 -18.02 8.53
N VAL A 242 4.56 -19.20 8.04
CA VAL A 242 5.37 -19.97 7.08
C VAL A 242 5.52 -19.20 5.77
N LEU A 243 4.46 -18.52 5.31
CA LEU A 243 4.54 -17.69 4.11
C LEU A 243 5.50 -16.51 4.31
N ILE A 244 5.44 -15.82 5.45
CA ILE A 244 6.37 -14.74 5.81
C ILE A 244 7.82 -15.24 5.76
N ASP A 245 8.09 -16.39 6.39
CA ASP A 245 9.43 -16.99 6.40
C ASP A 245 9.89 -17.36 4.98
N THR A 246 9.01 -17.95 4.17
CA THR A 246 9.30 -18.31 2.77
C THR A 246 9.64 -17.08 1.93
N VAL A 247 8.84 -16.01 2.05
CA VAL A 247 9.10 -14.75 1.34
C VAL A 247 10.42 -14.15 1.81
N ALA A 248 10.69 -14.16 3.12
CA ALA A 248 11.91 -13.58 3.67
C ALA A 248 13.18 -14.31 3.16
N GLU A 249 13.16 -15.64 3.12
CA GLU A 249 14.25 -16.46 2.60
C GLU A 249 14.50 -16.22 1.10
N LEU A 250 13.44 -16.22 0.29
CA LEU A 250 13.54 -16.01 -1.16
C LEU A 250 13.97 -14.57 -1.50
N MET A 251 13.46 -13.58 -0.76
CA MET A 251 13.86 -12.18 -0.95
C MET A 251 15.31 -11.96 -0.52
N ALA A 252 15.76 -12.55 0.60
CA ALA A 252 17.17 -12.48 1.00
C ALA A 252 18.10 -13.10 -0.05
N ALA A 253 17.73 -14.24 -0.64
CA ALA A 253 18.48 -14.85 -1.74
C ALA A 253 18.53 -13.93 -2.97
N ALA A 254 17.40 -13.37 -3.37
CA ALA A 254 17.31 -12.44 -4.50
C ALA A 254 18.14 -11.17 -4.29
N ILE A 255 18.18 -10.62 -3.07
CA ILE A 255 19.03 -9.47 -2.70
C ILE A 255 20.51 -9.81 -2.88
N VAL A 256 20.94 -10.97 -2.41
CA VAL A 256 22.33 -11.41 -2.59
C VAL A 256 22.66 -11.60 -4.06
N ASP A 257 21.75 -12.17 -4.86
CA ASP A 257 21.92 -12.29 -6.31
C ASP A 257 22.05 -10.92 -6.99
N THR A 258 21.15 -9.97 -6.67
CA THR A 258 21.19 -8.59 -7.20
C THR A 258 22.52 -7.90 -6.88
N LEU A 259 23.00 -7.97 -5.63
CA LEU A 259 24.28 -7.37 -5.24
C LEU A 259 25.49 -8.00 -5.95
N VAL A 260 25.44 -9.31 -6.23
CA VAL A 260 26.49 -10.01 -6.99
C VAL A 260 26.45 -9.61 -8.46
N GLU A 261 25.26 -9.51 -9.06
CA GLU A 261 25.07 -9.11 -10.46
C GLU A 261 25.50 -7.67 -10.71
N ASP A 262 25.26 -6.77 -9.74
CA ASP A 262 25.69 -5.36 -9.81
C ASP A 262 27.21 -5.19 -9.58
N GLY A 263 27.92 -6.25 -9.17
CA GLY A 263 29.37 -6.22 -8.98
C GLY A 263 29.81 -5.48 -7.73
N VAL A 264 29.04 -5.59 -6.63
CA VAL A 264 29.42 -5.02 -5.33
C VAL A 264 30.58 -5.84 -4.74
N GLU A 265 31.81 -5.37 -4.96
CA GLU A 265 33.05 -6.07 -4.55
C GLU A 265 33.67 -5.55 -3.24
N ALA A 266 33.28 -4.36 -2.79
CA ALA A 266 33.81 -3.77 -1.58
C ALA A 266 33.23 -4.48 -0.33
N PRO A 267 34.04 -4.67 0.74
CA PRO A 267 33.49 -5.13 2.01
C PRO A 267 32.38 -4.18 2.47
N LEU A 268 31.16 -4.70 2.60
CA LEU A 268 30.03 -3.91 3.08
C LEU A 268 30.05 -3.79 4.60
N ALA A 269 29.79 -2.58 5.09
CA ALA A 269 29.53 -2.30 6.49
C ALA A 269 28.04 -2.35 6.79
N LEU A 270 27.21 -1.82 5.89
CA LEU A 270 25.77 -1.70 6.08
C LEU A 270 25.03 -2.04 4.78
N LEU A 271 23.80 -2.53 4.92
CA LEU A 271 22.85 -2.68 3.84
C LEU A 271 21.46 -2.25 4.31
N GLU A 272 21.01 -1.08 3.86
CA GLU A 272 19.65 -0.62 4.12
C GLU A 272 18.67 -1.29 3.14
N LEU A 273 17.57 -1.79 3.68
CA LEU A 273 16.36 -2.17 2.96
C LEU A 273 15.37 -1.01 3.12
N ASN A 274 15.44 -0.02 2.24
CA ASN A 274 14.60 1.17 2.31
C ASN A 274 13.20 0.83 1.81
N TYR A 275 12.19 1.03 2.67
CA TYR A 275 10.80 0.70 2.40
C TYR A 275 9.88 1.75 3.01
N HIS A 276 8.61 1.73 2.61
CA HIS A 276 7.58 2.58 3.20
C HIS A 276 6.43 1.70 3.69
N CYS A 277 6.17 1.71 4.99
CA CYS A 277 5.10 0.93 5.58
C CYS A 277 3.76 1.29 4.93
N VAL A 278 2.85 0.31 4.84
CA VAL A 278 1.53 0.41 4.20
C VAL A 278 1.56 0.49 2.66
N ASP A 279 2.62 1.01 2.03
CA ASP A 279 2.64 1.27 0.57
C ASP A 279 3.68 0.43 -0.19
N VAL A 280 4.94 0.42 0.23
CA VAL A 280 6.07 -0.16 -0.51
C VAL A 280 6.83 -1.17 0.36
N TYR A 281 6.66 -2.47 0.07
CA TYR A 281 7.33 -3.58 0.77
C TYR A 281 8.35 -4.36 -0.08
N ILE A 282 8.57 -3.95 -1.34
CA ILE A 282 9.75 -4.37 -2.09
C ILE A 282 10.78 -3.26 -1.88
N PRO A 283 11.85 -3.49 -1.10
CA PRO A 283 12.73 -2.42 -0.69
C PRO A 283 13.69 -2.04 -1.83
N SER A 284 14.08 -0.76 -1.86
CA SER A 284 15.28 -0.32 -2.58
C SER A 284 16.49 -0.55 -1.68
N LEU A 285 17.57 -1.06 -2.25
CA LEU A 285 18.78 -1.39 -1.50
C LEU A 285 19.74 -0.22 -1.47
N SER A 286 20.28 0.11 -0.29
CA SER A 286 21.38 1.07 -0.12
C SER A 286 22.57 0.39 0.55
N PRO A 287 23.50 -0.18 -0.23
CA PRO A 287 24.72 -0.77 0.32
C PRO A 287 25.72 0.33 0.68
N ARG A 288 26.40 0.19 1.83
CA ARG A 288 27.52 1.06 2.22
C ARG A 288 28.77 0.27 2.53
N SER A 289 29.88 0.66 1.93
CA SER A 289 31.18 0.02 2.15
C SER A 289 31.82 0.40 3.48
N VAL A 290 32.67 -0.49 4.00
CA VAL A 290 33.54 -0.23 5.16
C VAL A 290 34.46 0.97 4.91
N ALA A 291 34.92 1.16 3.67
CA ALA A 291 35.79 2.28 3.33
C ALA A 291 35.05 3.62 3.44
N PHE A 292 33.79 3.66 3.00
CA PHE A 292 32.94 4.83 3.10
C PHE A 292 32.64 5.19 4.56
N THR A 293 32.14 4.23 5.35
CA THR A 293 31.77 4.51 6.75
C THR A 293 32.99 4.91 7.58
N LYS A 294 34.16 4.29 7.33
CA LYS A 294 35.41 4.68 7.96
C LYS A 294 35.84 6.11 7.61
N LYS A 295 35.74 6.48 6.33
CA LYS A 295 36.07 7.83 5.87
C LYS A 295 35.24 8.88 6.60
N ILE A 296 33.93 8.65 6.76
CA ILE A 296 33.04 9.55 7.51
C ILE A 296 33.49 9.67 8.97
N SER A 297 33.72 8.54 9.65
CA SER A 297 34.20 8.55 11.05
C SER A 297 35.55 9.27 11.23
N ASP A 298 36.48 9.09 10.30
CA ASP A 298 37.80 9.74 10.35
C ASP A 298 37.70 11.26 10.09
N GLN A 299 36.70 11.72 9.33
CA GLN A 299 36.50 13.12 8.99
C GLN A 299 35.71 13.90 10.05
N HIS A 300 34.91 13.20 10.86
CA HIS A 300 33.98 13.78 11.84
C HIS A 300 34.12 13.11 13.22
N PRO A 301 35.31 13.16 13.86
CA PRO A 301 35.60 12.37 15.06
C PRO A 301 34.87 12.81 16.34
N ASP A 302 34.36 14.04 16.38
CA ASP A 302 33.71 14.65 17.56
C ASP A 302 32.22 15.00 17.30
N GLU A 303 31.65 14.53 16.19
CA GLU A 303 30.28 14.81 15.79
C GLU A 303 29.41 13.54 15.94
N ASP A 304 28.13 13.73 16.25
CA ASP A 304 27.13 12.70 16.03
C ASP A 304 26.94 12.57 14.51
N ILE A 305 27.40 11.45 13.95
CA ILE A 305 27.41 11.20 12.51
C ILE A 305 26.27 10.27 12.08
N PHE A 306 25.25 10.08 12.92
CA PHE A 306 24.07 9.29 12.61
C PHE A 306 23.50 9.65 11.24
N ASP A 307 23.26 10.94 11.01
CA ASP A 307 22.72 11.44 9.75
C ASP A 307 23.64 11.12 8.57
N LEU A 308 24.96 11.18 8.75
CA LEU A 308 25.94 10.94 7.68
C LEU A 308 26.08 9.45 7.32
N ILE A 309 25.81 8.56 8.27
CA ILE A 309 25.93 7.11 8.07
C ILE A 309 24.60 6.50 7.65
N PHE A 310 23.49 6.89 8.27
CA PHE A 310 22.19 6.24 8.10
C PHE A 310 21.19 7.04 7.27
N LEU A 311 21.22 8.38 7.30
CA LEU A 311 20.23 9.22 6.61
C LEU A 311 20.77 9.97 5.37
N ALA A 312 22.09 9.98 5.16
CA ALA A 312 22.71 10.84 4.16
C ALA A 312 22.42 10.36 2.75
N THR A 313 22.13 11.32 1.88
CA THR A 313 21.94 11.13 0.44
C THR A 313 23.26 10.90 -0.30
N GLU A 314 24.41 11.18 0.33
CA GLU A 314 25.72 10.78 -0.19
C GLU A 314 25.88 9.26 -0.02
N LEU A 315 25.84 8.56 -1.15
CA LEU A 315 26.02 7.12 -1.23
C LEU A 315 27.33 6.80 -1.97
N ASP A 316 28.02 5.75 -1.55
CA ASP A 316 29.14 5.17 -2.31
C ASP A 316 28.67 4.24 -3.44
N HIS A 317 27.40 3.82 -3.40
CA HIS A 317 26.73 3.02 -4.42
C HIS A 317 25.33 3.58 -4.74
N PRO A 318 24.84 3.47 -5.99
CA PRO A 318 23.46 3.84 -6.29
C PRO A 318 22.48 2.92 -5.55
N PHE A 319 21.24 3.40 -5.38
CA PHE A 319 20.15 2.51 -4.96
C PHE A 319 19.97 1.40 -5.99
N LEU A 320 19.76 0.18 -5.51
CA LEU A 320 19.55 -0.99 -6.36
C LEU A 320 18.12 -1.53 -6.19
N ASP A 321 17.50 -1.84 -7.33
CA ASP A 321 16.22 -2.54 -7.37
C ASP A 321 16.45 -4.05 -7.34
N ILE A 322 15.62 -4.76 -6.56
CA ILE A 322 15.73 -6.21 -6.41
C ILE A 322 15.00 -6.92 -7.56
N ASN A 323 15.62 -7.97 -8.10
CA ASN A 323 14.91 -8.87 -9.00
C ASN A 323 13.86 -9.69 -8.22
N ARG A 324 12.59 -9.41 -8.48
CA ARG A 324 11.45 -10.02 -7.76
C ARG A 324 11.06 -11.42 -8.25
N GLU A 325 11.57 -11.89 -9.38
CA GLU A 325 11.09 -13.12 -10.04
C GLU A 325 11.05 -14.33 -9.09
N GLN A 326 12.04 -14.46 -8.20
CA GLN A 326 12.16 -15.60 -7.29
C GLN A 326 11.11 -15.62 -6.18
N PHE A 327 10.59 -14.45 -5.77
CA PHE A 327 9.67 -14.32 -4.63
C PHE A 327 8.33 -13.68 -5.00
N GLU A 328 8.12 -13.26 -6.25
CA GLU A 328 6.95 -12.50 -6.69
C GLU A 328 5.64 -13.15 -6.25
N ARG A 329 5.46 -14.43 -6.55
CA ARG A 329 4.22 -15.16 -6.25
C ARG A 329 3.91 -15.24 -4.75
N PRO A 330 4.80 -15.80 -3.88
CA PRO A 330 4.52 -15.87 -2.45
C PRO A 330 4.43 -14.47 -1.81
N PHE A 331 5.19 -13.49 -2.31
CA PHE A 331 5.05 -12.11 -1.87
C PHE A 331 3.68 -11.52 -2.21
N THR A 332 3.18 -11.71 -3.44
CA THR A 332 1.84 -11.23 -3.82
C THR A 332 0.73 -11.95 -3.03
N GLN A 333 0.88 -13.24 -2.70
CA GLN A 333 -0.04 -13.92 -1.79
C GLN A 333 -0.02 -13.29 -0.38
N LEU A 334 1.17 -13.00 0.16
CA LEU A 334 1.33 -12.35 1.46
C LEU A 334 0.70 -10.96 1.46
N MET A 335 0.99 -10.14 0.45
CA MET A 335 0.41 -8.80 0.32
C MET A 335 -1.11 -8.81 0.16
N THR A 336 -1.66 -9.85 -0.49
CA THR A 336 -3.12 -10.05 -0.58
C THR A 336 -3.73 -10.28 0.81
N ILE A 337 -3.08 -11.10 1.66
CA ILE A 337 -3.52 -11.34 3.04
C ILE A 337 -3.38 -10.06 3.88
N ILE A 338 -2.22 -9.40 3.82
CA ILE A 338 -1.94 -8.17 4.57
C ILE A 338 -2.97 -7.09 4.25
N ARG A 339 -3.23 -6.82 2.98
CA ARG A 339 -4.21 -5.80 2.54
C ARG A 339 -5.62 -6.15 2.96
N ARG A 340 -6.03 -7.41 2.82
CA ARG A 340 -7.37 -7.88 3.20
C ARG A 340 -7.61 -7.74 4.70
N GLU A 341 -6.60 -8.06 5.51
CA GLU A 341 -6.73 -8.06 6.97
C GLU A 341 -6.34 -6.72 7.61
N GLU A 342 -5.72 -5.82 6.84
CA GLU A 342 -5.09 -4.56 7.27
C GLU A 342 -4.00 -4.75 8.34
N LYS A 343 -3.24 -5.85 8.23
CA LYS A 343 -2.15 -6.22 9.14
C LYS A 343 -0.79 -5.79 8.60
N TRP A 344 -0.62 -4.48 8.43
CA TRP A 344 0.57 -3.87 7.81
C TRP A 344 1.88 -4.21 8.53
N GLU A 345 1.80 -4.45 9.84
CA GLU A 345 2.93 -4.87 10.68
C GLU A 345 3.56 -6.19 10.21
N MET A 346 2.81 -7.06 9.53
CA MET A 346 3.33 -8.30 8.96
C MET A 346 4.33 -8.04 7.84
N GLY A 347 4.15 -6.97 7.08
CA GLY A 347 5.09 -6.58 6.01
C GLY A 347 6.41 -6.07 6.60
N THR A 348 6.34 -5.25 7.66
CA THR A 348 7.53 -4.81 8.42
C THR A 348 8.25 -6.00 9.05
N LEU A 349 7.52 -6.92 9.69
CA LEU A 349 8.10 -8.14 10.26
C LEU A 349 8.81 -8.99 9.20
N MET A 350 8.22 -9.13 8.01
CA MET A 350 8.83 -9.85 6.89
C MET A 350 10.16 -9.20 6.48
N LEU A 351 10.22 -7.87 6.31
CA LEU A 351 11.45 -7.18 5.94
C LEU A 351 12.53 -7.22 7.02
N ARG A 352 12.14 -7.14 8.30
CA ARG A 352 13.08 -7.33 9.42
C ARG A 352 13.65 -8.75 9.42
N LYS A 353 12.85 -9.77 9.08
CA LYS A 353 13.33 -11.14 8.86
C LYS A 353 14.28 -11.27 7.68
N VAL A 354 14.02 -10.59 6.55
CA VAL A 354 14.94 -10.51 5.41
C VAL A 354 16.30 -9.96 5.86
N ALA A 355 16.29 -8.81 6.54
CA ALA A 355 17.49 -8.17 7.08
C ALA A 355 18.22 -9.09 8.08
N HIS A 356 17.47 -9.75 8.97
CA HIS A 356 18.02 -10.74 9.90
C HIS A 356 18.76 -11.88 9.19
N ILE A 357 18.18 -12.45 8.15
CA ILE A 357 18.82 -13.50 7.34
C ILE A 357 20.09 -12.97 6.70
N LEU A 358 20.04 -11.79 6.07
CA LEU A 358 21.19 -11.17 5.41
C LEU A 358 22.34 -10.88 6.40
N THR A 359 22.03 -10.35 7.57
CA THR A 359 23.00 -10.06 8.65
C THR A 359 23.64 -11.33 9.18
N THR A 360 22.84 -12.30 9.61
CA THR A 360 23.33 -13.49 10.30
C THR A 360 24.03 -14.47 9.37
N THR A 361 23.61 -14.56 8.12
CA THR A 361 24.31 -15.34 7.08
C THR A 361 25.48 -14.59 6.46
N ARG A 362 25.68 -13.30 6.82
CA ARG A 362 26.72 -12.43 6.28
C ARG A 362 26.68 -12.43 4.75
N LEU A 363 25.51 -12.15 4.18
CA LEU A 363 25.22 -12.20 2.73
C LEU A 363 25.59 -13.55 2.10
N SER A 364 25.28 -14.64 2.82
CA SER A 364 25.66 -16.02 2.45
C SER A 364 27.15 -16.24 2.16
N GLY A 365 28.02 -15.33 2.63
CA GLY A 365 29.46 -15.33 2.33
C GLY A 365 29.81 -15.09 0.85
N ARG A 366 28.83 -14.68 0.01
CA ARG A 366 29.05 -14.42 -1.42
C ARG A 366 29.61 -13.03 -1.71
N ILE A 367 29.42 -12.11 -0.77
CA ILE A 367 29.90 -10.73 -0.83
C ILE A 367 30.75 -10.48 0.42
N PRO A 368 31.94 -9.88 0.30
CA PRO A 368 32.74 -9.53 1.45
C PRO A 368 31.98 -8.55 2.36
N VAL A 369 32.07 -8.76 3.68
CA VAL A 369 31.43 -7.90 4.68
C VAL A 369 32.37 -7.63 5.85
N GLY A 370 32.29 -6.42 6.43
CA GLY A 370 33.04 -6.03 7.62
C GLY A 370 32.63 -6.81 8.86
N GLU A 371 33.47 -6.86 9.89
CA GLU A 371 33.22 -7.66 11.12
C GLU A 371 31.85 -7.35 11.74
N GLU A 372 31.47 -6.07 11.76
CA GLU A 372 30.25 -5.54 12.36
C GLU A 372 29.11 -5.37 11.36
N PHE A 373 29.16 -6.02 10.21
CA PHE A 373 28.15 -5.87 9.17
C PHE A 373 26.73 -6.12 9.69
N ALA A 374 25.80 -5.26 9.27
CA ALA A 374 24.37 -5.52 9.37
C ALA A 374 23.60 -5.04 8.15
N ALA A 375 22.60 -5.82 7.77
CA ALA A 375 21.47 -5.34 7.01
C ALA A 375 20.38 -4.87 7.97
N TYR A 376 19.62 -3.85 7.61
CA TYR A 376 18.48 -3.35 8.39
C TYR A 376 17.35 -2.88 7.49
N ALA A 377 16.11 -3.07 7.92
CA ALA A 377 14.92 -2.56 7.28
C ALA A 377 14.27 -1.53 8.18
N VAL A 378 14.14 -0.29 7.70
CA VAL A 378 13.61 0.82 8.48
C VAL A 378 12.72 1.71 7.62
N ASP A 379 11.58 2.11 8.16
CA ASP A 379 10.79 3.22 7.65
C ASP A 379 11.12 4.47 8.46
N TRP A 380 11.98 5.32 7.90
CA TRP A 380 12.44 6.55 8.55
C TRP A 380 11.31 7.54 8.88
N SER A 381 10.13 7.40 8.26
CA SER A 381 8.97 8.25 8.57
C SER A 381 8.24 7.84 9.85
N MET A 382 8.47 6.61 10.34
CA MET A 382 7.74 6.04 11.48
C MET A 382 8.64 5.59 12.64
N GLU A 383 9.89 5.18 12.37
CA GLU A 383 10.66 4.33 13.29
C GLU A 383 11.96 4.99 13.81
N MET A 384 12.09 6.32 13.68
CA MET A 384 13.32 7.05 14.05
C MET A 384 13.70 6.89 15.53
N GLU A 385 12.74 6.87 16.45
CA GLU A 385 13.00 6.83 17.90
C GLU A 385 13.41 5.44 18.42
N ASP A 386 13.07 4.36 17.68
CA ASP A 386 13.26 2.97 18.10
C ASP A 386 14.34 2.24 17.27
N PHE A 387 15.23 2.99 16.60
CA PHE A 387 16.16 2.42 15.61
C PHE A 387 17.08 1.33 16.18
N GLU A 388 17.50 1.42 17.44
CA GLU A 388 18.29 0.34 18.07
C GLU A 388 17.53 -0.99 18.17
N ASP A 389 16.22 -0.94 18.45
CA ASP A 389 15.38 -2.14 18.51
C ASP A 389 15.18 -2.72 17.11
N VAL A 390 15.02 -1.86 16.10
CA VAL A 390 15.02 -2.26 14.69
C VAL A 390 16.32 -3.01 14.34
N LEU A 391 17.48 -2.47 14.70
CA LEU A 391 18.78 -3.11 14.45
C LEU A 391 18.87 -4.49 15.11
N ARG A 392 18.41 -4.62 16.36
CA ARG A 392 18.39 -5.91 17.09
C ARG A 392 17.51 -6.94 16.39
N GLU A 393 16.31 -6.55 15.97
CA GLU A 393 15.40 -7.42 15.24
C GLU A 393 15.98 -7.86 13.89
N CYS A 394 16.69 -6.96 13.22
CA CYS A 394 17.45 -7.23 11.99
C CYS A 394 18.74 -8.03 12.21
N GLY A 395 19.00 -8.53 13.43
CA GLY A 395 20.09 -9.45 13.73
C GLY A 395 21.43 -8.78 14.08
N ALA A 396 21.48 -7.46 14.25
CA ALA A 396 22.68 -6.77 14.71
C ALA A 396 23.03 -7.23 16.14
N THR A 397 24.31 -7.56 16.35
CA THR A 397 24.76 -8.03 17.67
C THR A 397 24.89 -6.87 18.65
N ALA A 398 24.72 -7.14 19.95
CA ALA A 398 24.96 -6.15 20.99
C ALA A 398 26.38 -5.57 20.94
N THR A 399 27.37 -6.36 20.52
CA THR A 399 28.76 -5.92 20.33
C THR A 399 28.89 -4.92 19.17
N ALA A 400 28.26 -5.18 18.03
CA ALA A 400 28.25 -4.25 16.90
C ALA A 400 27.58 -2.92 17.28
N ILE A 401 26.39 -2.98 17.91
CA ILE A 401 25.67 -1.79 18.37
C ILE A 401 26.49 -0.99 19.39
N ALA A 402 27.13 -1.65 20.37
CA ALA A 402 27.99 -0.97 21.33
C ALA A 402 29.18 -0.26 20.65
N SER A 403 29.82 -0.93 19.68
CA SER A 403 30.92 -0.34 18.91
C SER A 403 30.47 0.84 18.04
N TRP A 404 29.25 0.81 17.50
CA TRP A 404 28.66 1.95 16.77
C TRP A 404 28.41 3.16 17.68
N LYS A 405 27.87 2.94 18.88
CA LYS A 405 27.73 3.98 19.90
C LYS A 405 29.07 4.59 20.33
N GLU A 406 30.08 3.75 20.53
CA GLU A 406 31.43 4.22 20.87
C GLU A 406 32.06 5.09 19.76
N ARG A 407 31.65 4.90 18.50
CA ARG A 407 32.06 5.71 17.34
C ARG A 407 31.14 6.91 17.06
N GLY A 408 30.08 7.12 17.85
CA GLY A 408 29.11 8.20 17.60
C GLY A 408 28.23 7.98 16.36
N TRP A 409 28.05 6.73 15.92
CA TRP A 409 27.11 6.40 14.84
C TRP A 409 25.66 6.31 15.33
N LEU A 410 25.47 6.02 16.62
CA LEU A 410 24.18 5.75 17.29
C LEU A 410 24.10 6.43 18.65
#